data_AF-A0A401STH8-F1
#
_entry.id   AF-A0A401STH8-F1
#
_cell.length_a   1.000
_cell.length_b   1.000
_cell.length_c   1.000
_cell.angle_alpha   90.00
_cell.angle_beta   90.00
_cell.angle_gamma   90.00
#
_symmetry.space_group_name_H-M   'P 1'
#
loop_
_entity.id
_entity.type
_entity.pdbx_description
1 polymer ?
#
loop_
_entity_poly.entity_id
_entity_poly.type
_entity_poly.pdbx_seq_one_letter_code
_entity_poly.pdbx_strand_id
1 'polypeptide(L)'
;NLFSHVFALLGVLAFFFFTGRIEIPNPTFQAPTLNYYWLPILTLVVGSYMIAHGFFSVYNMCVDTLFLCFLEDLERNDGSAEKPYYMPSSLMKILNKKNKPVKSKEKK
;
A
#
# COMPACT_ATOMS: atom_id res chain seq x y z
N ASN A 1 13.29 0.24 8.19
CA ASN A 1 12.17 0.13 7.24
C ASN A 1 11.12 -0.82 7.79
N LEU A 2 9.86 -0.39 7.91
CA LEU A 2 8.77 -1.20 8.45
C LEU A 2 8.64 -2.57 7.75
N PHE A 3 8.92 -2.60 6.45
CA PHE A 3 8.93 -3.81 5.62
C PHE A 3 9.86 -4.90 6.19
N SER A 4 11.12 -4.58 6.48
CA SER A 4 12.08 -5.56 6.98
C SER A 4 11.68 -6.14 8.33
N HIS A 5 11.00 -5.36 9.18
CA HIS A 5 10.49 -5.85 10.47
C HIS A 5 9.33 -6.85 10.30
N VAL A 6 8.44 -6.63 9.32
CA VAL A 6 7.31 -7.54 9.04
C VAL A 6 7.80 -8.88 8.51
N PHE A 7 8.74 -8.89 7.56
CA PHE A 7 9.32 -10.14 7.04
C PHE A 7 10.14 -10.90 8.10
N ALA A 8 10.84 -10.17 8.97
CA ALA A 8 11.54 -10.79 10.10
C ALA A 8 10.56 -11.46 11.07
N LEU A 9 9.45 -10.81 11.43
CA LEU A 9 8.44 -11.39 12.32
C LEU A 9 7.74 -12.60 11.70
N LEU A 10 7.39 -12.54 10.40
CA LEU A 10 6.82 -13.68 9.68
C LEU A 10 7.78 -14.86 9.61
N GLY A 11 9.08 -14.62 9.37
CA GLY A 11 10.11 -15.65 9.39
C GLY A 11 10.29 -16.30 10.75
N VAL A 12 10.29 -15.49 11.83
CA VAL A 12 10.38 -15.99 13.22
C VAL A 12 9.14 -16.80 13.59
N LEU A 13 7.93 -16.33 13.27
CA LEU A 13 6.68 -17.07 13.52
C LEU A 13 6.62 -18.39 12.75
N ALA A 14 7.01 -18.39 11.47
CA ALA A 14 7.08 -19.58 10.66
C ALA A 14 8.10 -20.58 11.23
N PHE A 15 9.27 -20.10 11.69
CA PHE A 15 10.24 -20.92 12.41
C PHE A 15 9.62 -21.54 13.68
N PHE A 16 8.99 -20.76 14.57
CA PHE A 16 8.39 -21.32 15.79
C PHE A 16 7.27 -22.34 15.53
N PHE A 17 6.46 -22.13 14.49
CA PHE A 17 5.40 -23.04 14.08
C PHE A 17 5.95 -24.36 13.53
N PHE A 18 6.89 -24.30 12.58
CA PHE A 18 7.45 -25.47 11.91
C PHE A 18 8.49 -26.23 12.75
N THR A 19 9.16 -25.58 13.70
CA THR A 19 10.08 -26.24 14.65
C THR A 19 9.33 -26.91 15.82
N GLY A 20 7.99 -26.86 15.82
CA GLY A 20 7.16 -27.55 16.81
C GLY A 20 7.24 -26.97 18.24
N ARG A 21 7.75 -25.75 18.40
CA ARG A 21 7.83 -25.07 19.71
C ARG A 21 6.46 -24.59 20.22
N ILE A 22 5.46 -24.55 19.34
CA ILE A 22 4.05 -24.29 19.66
C ILE A 22 3.35 -25.65 19.66
N GLU A 23 3.21 -26.26 20.83
CA GLU A 23 2.43 -27.49 20.99
C GLU A 23 0.95 -27.15 20.81
N ILE A 24 0.41 -27.39 19.62
CA ILE A 24 -1.04 -27.31 19.39
C ILE A 24 -1.63 -28.55 20.06
N PRO A 25 -2.50 -28.41 21.08
CA PRO A 25 -3.08 -29.54 21.79
C PRO A 25 -4.19 -30.15 20.94
N ASN A 26 -3.83 -30.78 19.82
CA ASN A 26 -4.78 -31.44 18.93
C ASN A 26 -4.24 -32.82 18.52
N PRO A 27 -4.86 -33.92 18.96
CA PRO A 27 -4.32 -35.28 18.77
C PRO A 27 -4.35 -35.75 17.30
N THR A 28 -4.99 -35.01 16.40
CA THR A 28 -5.03 -35.26 14.95
C THR A 28 -3.94 -34.54 14.17
N PHE A 29 -3.23 -33.58 14.78
CA PHE A 29 -2.17 -32.80 14.14
C PHE A 29 -0.80 -33.21 14.69
N GLN A 30 -0.40 -34.45 14.43
CA GLN A 30 1.01 -34.80 14.56
C GLN A 30 1.73 -34.25 13.32
N ALA A 31 2.51 -33.18 13.52
CA ALA A 31 3.42 -32.72 12.48
C ALA A 31 4.32 -33.92 12.12
N PRO A 32 4.26 -34.45 10.87
CA PRO A 32 5.13 -35.54 10.48
C PRO A 32 6.57 -35.09 10.70
N THR A 33 7.48 -36.02 11.01
CA THR A 33 8.92 -35.76 11.17
C THR A 33 9.49 -35.18 9.87
N LEU A 34 9.37 -33.86 9.72
CA LEU A 34 9.64 -33.17 8.48
C LEU A 34 11.14 -32.89 8.43
N ASN A 35 11.89 -33.74 7.75
CA ASN A 35 13.35 -33.56 7.57
C ASN A 35 13.73 -32.22 6.91
N TYR A 36 12.77 -31.51 6.29
CA TYR A 36 12.98 -30.26 5.55
C TYR A 36 11.96 -29.16 5.91
N TYR A 37 11.75 -28.86 7.18
CA TYR A 37 10.87 -27.77 7.64
C TYR A 37 11.31 -26.35 7.19
N TRP A 38 12.59 -26.16 6.87
CA TRP A 38 13.13 -24.90 6.38
C TRP A 38 12.66 -24.55 4.96
N LEU A 39 12.36 -25.56 4.12
CA LEU A 39 11.91 -25.36 2.74
C LEU A 39 10.58 -24.58 2.69
N PRO A 40 9.47 -25.04 3.30
CA PRO A 40 8.21 -24.29 3.25
C PRO A 40 8.30 -22.89 3.88
N ILE A 41 9.14 -22.70 4.91
CA ILE A 41 9.40 -21.37 5.47
C ILE A 41 10.06 -20.47 4.41
N LEU A 42 11.12 -20.95 3.76
CA LEU A 42 11.84 -20.20 2.75
C LEU A 42 10.93 -19.83 1.58
N THR A 43 10.14 -20.78 1.08
CA THR A 43 9.21 -20.54 -0.04
C THR A 43 8.14 -19.52 0.33
N LEU A 44 7.65 -19.52 1.57
CA LEU A 44 6.65 -18.56 2.05
C LEU A 44 7.23 -17.14 2.19
N VAL A 45 8.45 -17.03 2.72
CA VAL A 45 9.14 -15.73 2.84
C VAL A 45 9.48 -15.16 1.46
N VAL A 46 10.05 -15.97 0.56
CA VAL A 46 10.40 -15.52 -0.80
C VAL A 46 9.14 -15.19 -1.61
N GLY A 47 8.12 -16.05 -1.57
CA GLY A 47 6.87 -15.85 -2.30
C GLY A 47 6.15 -14.58 -1.85
N SER A 48 6.00 -14.38 -0.54
CA SER A 48 5.38 -13.15 -0.01
C SER A 48 6.19 -11.89 -0.31
N TYR A 49 7.53 -11.96 -0.27
CA TYR A 49 8.40 -10.85 -0.62
C TYR A 49 8.25 -10.44 -2.08
N MET A 50 8.29 -11.40 -3.02
CA MET A 50 8.13 -11.12 -4.44
C MET A 50 6.78 -10.46 -4.75
N ILE A 51 5.69 -11.00 -4.18
CA ILE A 51 4.35 -10.46 -4.37
C ILE A 51 4.26 -9.04 -3.82
N ALA A 52 4.66 -8.84 -2.56
CA ALA A 52 4.54 -7.54 -1.91
C ALA A 52 5.43 -6.49 -2.61
N HIS A 53 6.66 -6.85 -2.96
CA HIS A 53 7.56 -5.99 -3.73
C HIS A 53 6.97 -5.61 -5.09
N GLY A 54 6.35 -6.56 -5.80
CA GLY A 54 5.66 -6.28 -7.06
C GLY A 54 4.53 -5.26 -6.90
N PHE A 55 3.65 -5.45 -5.91
CA PHE A 55 2.55 -4.53 -5.63
C PHE A 55 3.06 -3.13 -5.22
N PHE A 56 4.04 -3.05 -4.32
CA PHE A 56 4.58 -1.75 -3.91
C PHE A 56 5.32 -1.02 -5.03
N SER A 57 5.98 -1.74 -5.94
CA SER A 57 6.60 -1.13 -7.12
C SER A 57 5.57 -0.45 -8.02
N VAL A 58 4.47 -1.14 -8.34
CA VAL A 58 3.40 -0.57 -9.17
C VAL A 58 2.70 0.57 -8.43
N TYR A 59 2.45 0.40 -7.12
CA TYR A 59 1.88 1.45 -6.29
C TYR A 59 2.73 2.73 -6.33
N ASN A 60 4.05 2.63 -6.15
CA ASN A 60 4.95 3.79 -6.21
C ASN A 60 4.89 4.48 -7.58
N MET A 61 4.93 3.71 -8.67
CA MET A 61 4.80 4.26 -10.03
C MET A 61 3.47 5.03 -10.20
N CYS A 62 2.35 4.45 -9.73
CA CYS A 62 1.04 5.10 -9.79
C CYS A 62 0.97 6.36 -8.93
N VAL A 63 1.62 6.36 -7.76
CA VAL A 63 1.67 7.53 -6.89
C VAL A 63 2.47 8.65 -7.55
N ASP A 64 3.58 8.34 -8.23
CA ASP A 64 4.37 9.31 -8.97
C ASP A 64 3.55 9.97 -10.10
N THR A 65 2.78 9.19 -10.86
CA THR A 65 1.92 9.75 -11.92
C THR A 65 0.78 10.59 -11.36
N LEU A 66 0.15 10.16 -10.27
CA LEU A 66 -0.90 10.93 -9.60
C LEU A 66 -0.37 12.28 -9.09
N PHE A 67 0.81 12.29 -8.47
CA PHE A 67 1.43 13.53 -8.02
C PHE A 67 1.85 14.43 -9.18
N LEU A 68 2.35 13.87 -10.28
CA LEU A 68 2.71 14.67 -11.46
C LEU A 68 1.47 15.33 -12.09
N CYS A 69 0.39 14.57 -12.30
CA CYS A 69 -0.87 15.14 -12.81
C CYS A 69 -1.42 16.21 -11.87
N PHE A 70 -1.25 16.02 -10.56
CA PHE A 70 -1.63 17.02 -9.56
C PHE A 70 -0.79 18.30 -9.67
N LEU A 71 0.53 18.20 -9.81
CA LEU A 71 1.41 19.36 -9.96
C LEU A 71 1.13 20.09 -11.28
N GLU A 72 0.86 19.35 -12.36
CA GLU A 72 0.47 19.94 -13.63
C GLU A 72 -0.88 20.68 -13.54
N ASP A 73 -1.86 20.10 -12.84
CA ASP A 73 -3.16 20.75 -12.58
C ASP A 73 -2.98 22.04 -11.79
N LEU A 74 -2.08 22.06 -10.79
CA LEU A 74 -1.76 23.26 -10.03
C LEU A 74 -1.07 24.36 -10.85
N GLU A 75 -0.23 23.98 -11.81
CA GLU A 75 0.50 24.92 -12.67
C GLU A 75 -0.43 25.53 -13.73
N ARG A 76 -1.31 24.71 -14.33
CA ARG A 76 -2.22 25.16 -15.40
C ARG A 76 -3.48 25.85 -14.89
N ASN A 77 -4.00 25.43 -13.75
CA ASN A 77 -5.28 25.90 -13.22
C ASN A 77 -5.07 26.70 -11.94
N ASP A 78 -5.71 27.87 -11.85
CA ASP A 78 -5.63 28.75 -10.68
C ASP A 78 -6.85 28.63 -9.76
N GLY A 79 -7.81 27.76 -10.14
CA GLY A 79 -9.09 27.58 -9.48
C GLY A 79 -10.11 28.66 -9.84
N SER A 80 -9.90 29.43 -10.90
CA SER A 80 -10.90 30.40 -11.40
C SER A 80 -12.08 29.71 -12.08
N ALA A 81 -13.13 30.49 -12.36
CA ALA A 81 -14.29 30.01 -13.13
C ALA A 81 -13.92 29.58 -14.56
N GLU A 82 -12.84 30.15 -15.12
CA GLU A 82 -12.35 29.83 -16.46
C GLU A 82 -11.36 28.66 -16.46
N LYS A 83 -10.64 28.45 -15.34
CA LYS A 83 -9.63 27.39 -15.16
C LYS A 83 -9.73 26.75 -13.76
N PRO A 84 -10.76 25.92 -13.52
CA PRO A 84 -10.94 25.24 -12.24
C PRO A 84 -9.88 24.15 -12.05
N TYR A 85 -9.54 23.82 -10.80
CA TYR A 85 -8.81 22.60 -10.48
C TYR A 85 -9.67 21.39 -10.79
N TYR A 86 -9.07 20.41 -11.48
CA TYR A 86 -9.72 19.15 -11.84
C TYR A 86 -9.33 17.99 -10.92
N MET A 87 -8.36 18.21 -10.01
CA MET A 87 -7.97 17.22 -9.02
C MET A 87 -9.15 16.79 -8.11
N PRO A 88 -9.14 15.55 -7.58
CA PRO A 88 -10.24 15.02 -6.77
C PRO A 88 -10.47 15.79 -5.46
N SER A 89 -11.73 15.86 -5.01
CA SER A 89 -12.17 16.63 -3.84
C SER A 89 -11.49 16.26 -2.52
N SER A 90 -11.06 15.00 -2.36
CA SER A 90 -10.28 14.56 -1.20
C SER A 90 -8.89 15.21 -1.18
N LEU A 91 -8.21 15.25 -2.33
CA LEU A 91 -6.89 15.85 -2.48
C LEU A 91 -6.95 17.38 -2.35
N MET A 92 -7.96 18.03 -2.93
CA MET A 92 -8.22 19.46 -2.75
C MET A 92 -8.35 19.85 -1.27
N LYS A 93 -9.06 19.04 -0.48
CA LYS A 93 -9.25 19.26 0.96
C LYS A 93 -7.95 19.12 1.73
N ILE A 94 -7.14 18.09 1.44
CA ILE A 94 -5.84 17.88 2.09
C ILE A 94 -4.90 19.07 1.87
N LEU A 95 -4.97 19.68 0.68
CA LEU A 95 -4.12 20.80 0.28
C LEU A 95 -4.72 22.18 0.54
N ASN A 96 -5.92 22.22 1.12
CA ASN A 96 -6.68 23.45 1.37
C ASN A 96 -6.87 24.33 0.10
N LYS A 97 -7.00 23.71 -1.07
CA LYS A 97 -7.32 24.37 -2.35
C LYS A 97 -8.81 24.23 -2.63
N LYS A 98 -9.42 25.28 -3.19
CA LYS A 98 -10.84 25.30 -3.57
C LYS A 98 -11.01 26.05 -4.89
N ASN A 99 -11.90 25.55 -5.73
CA ASN A 99 -12.36 26.30 -6.90
C ASN A 99 -13.18 27.50 -6.45
N LYS A 100 -12.86 28.67 -7.01
CA LYS A 100 -13.57 29.93 -6.76
C LYS A 100 -14.99 29.79 -7.32
N PRO A 101 -16.03 30.18 -6.57
CA PRO A 101 -17.39 30.14 -7.08
C PRO A 101 -17.51 31.06 -8.28
N VAL A 102 -18.19 30.61 -9.34
CA VAL A 102 -18.56 31.46 -10.47
C VAL A 102 -19.46 32.57 -9.93
N LYS A 103 -19.04 33.84 -10.02
CA LYS A 103 -19.92 34.97 -9.70
C LYS A 103 -21.08 34.90 -10.69
N SER A 104 -22.24 34.42 -10.24
CA SER A 104 -23.50 34.55 -10.97
C SER A 104 -23.71 36.04 -11.24
N LYS A 105 -23.64 36.43 -12.52
CA LYS A 105 -24.03 37.78 -12.94
C LYS A 105 -25.47 37.97 -12.49
N GLU A 106 -25.62 38.85 -11.50
CA GLU A 106 -26.87 39.43 -11.06
C GLU A 106 -27.55 40.03 -12.30
N LYS A 107 -28.57 39.33 -12.81
CA LYS A 107 -29.45 39.87 -13.85
C LYS A 107 -30.27 40.97 -13.19
N LYS A 108 -29.75 42.19 -13.30
CA LYS A 108 -30.47 43.44 -13.08
C LYS A 108 -31.50 43.66 -14.19
#